data_AF-A0A6M3MDU7-F1
#
_entry.id   AF-A0A6M3MDU7-F1
#
_cell.length_a   1.000
_cell.length_b   1.000
_cell.length_c   1.000
_cell.angle_alpha   90.00
_cell.angle_beta   90.00
_cell.angle_gamma   90.00
#
_symmetry.space_group_name_H-M   'P 1'
#
loop_
_entity.id
_entity.type
_entity.pdbx_description
1 polymer ?
#
loop_
_entity_poly.entity_id
_entity_poly.type
_entity_poly.pdbx_seq_one_letter_code
_entity_poly.pdbx_strand_id
1 'polypeptide(L)'
;MKNIMIVLFLVCVSGCTMPIHETYISSDNETQSLELGSDGMYVLHLNQSYTGQYHISNDRVYLSYPMGYTVTLQIVGNQLIDENGTIWEKS
;
A
#
# COMPACT_ATOMS: atom_id res chain seq x y z
N MET A 1 17.96 42.44 26.75
CA MET A 1 16.84 41.72 26.12
C MET A 1 17.45 40.81 25.05
N LYS A 2 17.47 39.49 25.28
CA LYS A 2 18.14 38.52 24.39
C LYS A 2 17.13 38.03 23.35
N ASN A 3 17.36 38.37 22.08
CA ASN A 3 16.57 37.86 20.96
C ASN A 3 16.97 36.41 20.70
N ILE A 4 16.06 35.48 21.00
CA ILE A 4 16.21 34.05 20.70
C ILE A 4 15.79 33.87 19.23
N MET A 5 16.78 33.64 18.37
CA MET A 5 16.57 33.30 16.96
C MET A 5 16.23 31.82 16.87
N ILE A 6 14.95 31.51 16.66
CA ILE A 6 14.47 30.14 16.39
C ILE A 6 14.86 29.81 14.95
N VAL A 7 15.85 28.94 14.80
CA VAL A 7 16.23 28.36 13.50
C VAL A 7 15.31 27.17 13.25
N LEU A 8 14.32 27.37 12.38
CA LEU A 8 13.42 26.33 11.91
C LEU A 8 14.18 25.43 10.92
N PHE A 9 14.68 24.28 11.38
CA PHE A 9 15.19 23.23 10.50
C PHE A 9 14.01 22.56 9.80
N LEU A 10 13.66 23.05 8.62
CA LEU A 10 12.73 22.38 7.72
C LEU A 10 13.48 21.20 7.08
N VAL A 11 13.40 20.02 7.69
CA VAL A 11 13.92 18.78 7.10
C VAL A 11 12.92 18.34 6.03
N CYS A 12 13.19 18.69 4.78
CA CYS A 12 12.50 18.07 3.64
C CYS A 12 12.95 16.61 3.57
N VAL A 13 12.18 15.71 4.18
CA VAL A 13 12.29 14.29 3.87
C VAL A 13 11.70 14.14 2.48
N SER A 14 12.55 14.19 1.47
CA SER A 14 12.20 13.84 0.09
C SER A 14 11.80 12.37 0.08
N GLY A 15 10.54 12.10 0.42
CA GLY A 15 9.95 10.78 0.31
C GLY A 15 9.91 10.42 -1.15
N CYS A 16 10.83 9.58 -1.60
CA CYS A 16 10.65 8.84 -2.84
C CYS A 16 9.36 8.02 -2.68
N THR A 17 8.24 8.54 -3.17
CA THR A 17 7.03 7.75 -3.40
C THR A 17 7.36 6.74 -4.48
N MET A 18 7.64 5.51 -4.07
CA MET A 18 7.85 4.41 -4.99
C MET A 18 6.52 4.03 -5.65
N PRO A 19 6.55 3.58 -6.93
CA PRO A 19 5.33 3.15 -7.60
C PRO A 19 4.76 1.94 -6.87
N ILE A 20 3.49 2.06 -6.53
CA ILE A 20 2.65 1.05 -5.88
C ILE A 20 1.99 0.10 -6.89
N HIS A 21 2.09 0.42 -8.18
CA HIS A 21 1.53 -0.36 -9.28
C HIS A 21 2.41 -1.57 -9.61
N GLU A 22 2.37 -2.59 -8.76
CA GLU A 22 3.33 -3.69 -8.73
C GLU A 22 2.70 -4.99 -8.26
N THR A 23 3.47 -6.07 -8.29
CA THR A 23 3.11 -7.35 -7.65
C THR A 23 3.68 -7.41 -6.24
N TYR A 24 2.85 -7.84 -5.30
CA TYR A 24 3.20 -8.08 -3.91
C TYR A 24 2.95 -9.54 -3.56
N ILE A 25 3.84 -10.14 -2.76
CA ILE A 25 3.75 -11.52 -2.29
C ILE A 25 3.45 -11.53 -0.79
N SER A 26 2.54 -12.37 -0.34
CA SER A 26 2.21 -12.50 1.08
C SER A 26 3.36 -13.14 1.87
N SER A 27 3.73 -12.54 3.01
CA SER A 27 4.68 -13.10 3.97
C SER A 27 4.19 -14.40 4.60
N ASP A 28 2.87 -14.58 4.67
CA ASP A 28 2.25 -15.73 5.33
C ASP A 28 2.14 -16.93 4.37
N ASN A 29 2.11 -16.67 3.06
CA ASN A 29 2.04 -17.69 2.03
C ASN A 29 2.56 -17.19 0.67
N GLU A 30 3.72 -17.68 0.26
CA GLU A 30 4.41 -17.31 -0.99
C GLU A 30 3.64 -17.61 -2.28
N THR A 31 2.59 -18.45 -2.20
CA THR A 31 1.70 -18.72 -3.35
C THR A 31 0.61 -17.67 -3.52
N GLN A 32 0.43 -16.79 -2.53
CA GLN A 32 -0.53 -15.71 -2.57
C GLN A 32 0.12 -14.43 -3.05
N SER A 33 -0.53 -13.73 -3.97
CA SER A 33 -0.03 -12.47 -4.52
C SER A 33 -1.12 -11.46 -4.79
N LEU A 34 -0.77 -10.18 -4.73
CA LEU A 34 -1.61 -9.04 -5.08
C LEU A 34 -0.90 -8.22 -6.14
N GLU A 35 -1.48 -8.13 -7.32
CA GLU A 35 -1.05 -7.24 -8.40
C GLU A 35 -1.92 -5.98 -8.39
N LEU A 36 -1.29 -4.81 -8.37
CA LEU A 36 -1.93 -3.52 -8.52
C LEU A 36 -1.57 -2.91 -9.88
N GLY A 37 -2.52 -2.87 -10.81
CA GLY A 37 -2.34 -2.29 -12.14
C GLY A 37 -2.42 -0.77 -12.12
N SER A 38 -1.62 -0.09 -12.95
CA SER A 38 -1.64 1.39 -13.06
C SER A 38 -2.95 1.98 -13.60
N ASP A 39 -3.85 1.14 -14.08
CA ASP A 39 -5.20 1.44 -14.57
C ASP A 39 -6.26 1.47 -13.44
N GLY A 40 -5.86 1.22 -12.18
CA GLY A 40 -6.77 1.15 -11.04
C GLY A 40 -7.47 -0.22 -10.89
N MET A 41 -6.99 -1.25 -11.59
CA MET A 41 -7.46 -2.63 -11.45
C MET A 41 -6.48 -3.47 -10.63
N TYR A 42 -6.98 -4.42 -9.83
CA TYR A 42 -6.15 -5.37 -9.11
C TYR A 42 -6.44 -6.81 -9.51
N VAL A 43 -5.44 -7.68 -9.32
CA VAL A 43 -5.59 -9.13 -9.33
C VAL A 43 -5.06 -9.67 -8.00
N LEU A 44 -5.89 -10.36 -7.24
CA LEU A 44 -5.51 -11.00 -5.99
C LEU A 44 -5.58 -12.51 -6.15
N HIS A 45 -4.44 -13.17 -6.07
CA HIS A 45 -4.28 -14.60 -6.07
C HIS A 45 -4.24 -15.13 -4.64
N LEU A 46 -5.29 -15.85 -4.23
CA LEU A 46 -5.33 -16.65 -3.01
C LEU A 46 -5.48 -18.14 -3.41
N ASN A 47 -6.40 -18.87 -2.77
CA ASN A 47 -6.86 -20.19 -3.24
C ASN A 47 -7.63 -20.09 -4.57
N GLN A 48 -8.17 -18.91 -4.87
CA GLN A 48 -8.78 -18.54 -6.14
C GLN A 48 -8.37 -17.11 -6.47
N SER A 49 -8.51 -16.72 -7.73
CA SER A 49 -8.16 -15.36 -8.18
C SER A 49 -9.38 -14.45 -8.12
N TYR A 50 -9.19 -13.25 -7.57
CA TYR A 50 -10.17 -12.18 -7.56
C TYR A 50 -9.66 -11.01 -8.38
N THR A 51 -10.54 -10.36 -9.12
CA THR A 51 -10.23 -9.12 -9.82
C THR A 51 -11.22 -8.05 -9.41
N GLY A 52 -10.78 -6.80 -9.40
CA GLY A 52 -11.62 -5.69 -9.00
C GLY A 52 -10.94 -4.36 -9.20
N GLN A 53 -11.64 -3.31 -8.78
CA GLN A 53 -11.10 -1.96 -8.76
C GLN A 53 -10.42 -1.70 -7.42
N TYR A 54 -9.38 -0.89 -7.46
CA TYR A 54 -8.83 -0.32 -6.24
C TYR A 54 -8.65 1.18 -6.39
N HIS A 55 -8.54 1.86 -5.26
CA HIS A 55 -8.11 3.25 -5.21
C HIS A 55 -7.13 3.45 -4.07
N ILE A 56 -6.32 4.49 -4.20
CA ILE A 56 -5.33 4.87 -3.20
C ILE A 56 -5.75 6.21 -2.64
N SER A 57 -5.75 6.33 -1.31
CA SER A 57 -5.96 7.59 -0.62
C SER A 57 -5.06 7.65 0.60
N ASN A 58 -4.23 8.69 0.66
CA ASN A 58 -3.18 8.86 1.68
C ASN A 58 -2.22 7.66 1.69
N ASP A 59 -2.04 7.03 2.85
CA ASP A 59 -1.19 5.87 3.10
C ASP A 59 -1.97 4.55 2.99
N ARG A 60 -3.06 4.50 2.22
CA ARG A 60 -3.93 3.33 2.14
C ARG A 60 -4.35 2.96 0.73
N VAL A 61 -4.37 1.65 0.48
CA VAL A 61 -4.99 1.01 -0.69
C VAL A 61 -6.35 0.47 -0.27
N TYR A 62 -7.37 0.71 -1.08
CA TYR A 62 -8.73 0.24 -0.87
C TYR A 62 -9.12 -0.67 -2.02
N LEU A 63 -9.23 -1.97 -1.77
CA LEU A 63 -9.64 -2.97 -2.76
C LEU A 63 -11.15 -3.17 -2.68
N SER A 64 -11.88 -2.89 -3.76
CA SER A 64 -13.31 -3.19 -3.85
C SER A 64 -13.50 -4.66 -4.24
N TYR A 65 -13.91 -5.48 -3.26
CA TYR A 65 -14.15 -6.89 -3.49
C TYR A 65 -15.48 -7.14 -4.21
N PRO A 66 -15.58 -8.18 -5.06
CA PRO A 66 -16.80 -8.51 -5.79
C PRO A 66 -18.04 -8.75 -4.90
N MET A 67 -17.84 -9.12 -3.64
CA MET A 67 -18.92 -9.36 -2.67
C MET A 67 -19.46 -8.08 -2.00
N GLY A 68 -19.03 -6.89 -2.45
CA GLY A 68 -19.57 -5.61 -2.01
C GLY A 68 -18.95 -5.04 -0.74
N TYR A 69 -17.87 -5.64 -0.23
CA TYR A 69 -17.07 -5.06 0.86
C TYR A 69 -15.74 -4.50 0.31
N THR A 70 -15.06 -3.70 1.12
CA THR A 70 -13.75 -3.13 0.80
C THR A 70 -12.71 -3.70 1.76
N VAL A 71 -11.55 -4.07 1.23
CA VAL A 71 -10.37 -4.43 2.04
C VAL A 71 -9.42 -3.25 2.03
N THR A 72 -8.91 -2.89 3.21
CA THR A 72 -7.93 -1.82 3.36
C THR A 72 -6.54 -2.42 3.54
N LEU A 73 -5.54 -1.89 2.83
CA LEU A 73 -4.13 -2.13 3.14
C LEU A 73 -3.42 -0.83 3.47
N GLN A 74 -2.60 -0.83 4.50
CA GLN A 74 -1.71 0.28 4.82
C GLN A 74 -0.43 0.20 3.99
N ILE A 75 0.00 1.32 3.45
CA ILE A 75 1.24 1.46 2.68
C ILE A 75 2.36 1.82 3.66
N VAL A 76 3.36 0.94 3.77
CA VAL A 76 4.54 1.16 4.61
C VAL A 76 5.80 0.93 3.77
N GLY A 77 6.31 1.99 3.15
CA GLY A 77 7.47 1.90 2.25
C GLY A 77 7.16 1.02 1.02
N ASN A 78 7.81 -0.14 0.93
CA ASN A 78 7.61 -1.12 -0.14
C ASN A 78 6.67 -2.28 0.25
N GLN A 79 5.98 -2.15 1.38
CA GLN A 79 5.09 -3.17 1.89
C GLN A 79 3.65 -2.66 1.92
N LEU A 80 2.71 -3.59 1.77
CA LEU A 80 1.31 -3.38 2.12
C LEU A 80 0.99 -4.24 3.35
N ILE A 81 0.28 -3.68 4.32
CA ILE A 81 -0.13 -4.39 5.53
C ILE A 81 -1.65 -4.44 5.54
N ASP A 82 -2.24 -5.64 5.55
CA ASP A 82 -3.70 -5.77 5.59
C ASP A 82 -4.27 -5.63 7.02
N GLU A 83 -5.59 -5.69 7.14
CA GLU A 83 -6.31 -5.54 8.41
C GLU A 83 -6.05 -6.70 9.40
N ASN A 84 -5.53 -7.83 8.93
CA ASN A 84 -5.13 -8.96 9.77
C ASN A 84 -3.65 -8.87 10.21
N GLY A 85 -2.90 -7.90 9.69
CA GLY A 85 -1.48 -7.74 9.95
C GLY A 85 -0.58 -8.55 9.01
N THR A 86 -1.13 -9.18 7.97
CA THR A 86 -0.32 -9.86 6.95
C THR A 86 0.46 -8.83 6.16
N ILE A 87 1.76 -9.09 5.98
CA ILE A 87 2.66 -8.22 5.23
C ILE A 87 2.74 -8.73 3.80
N TRP A 88 2.54 -7.83 2.85
CA TRP A 88 2.67 -8.09 1.43
C TRP A 88 3.90 -7.35 0.93
N GLU A 89 4.92 -8.10 0.50
CA GLU A 89 6.20 -7.54 0.09
C GLU A 89 6.25 -7.40 -1.43
N LYS A 90 6.70 -6.24 -1.90
CA LYS A 90 6.91 -5.99 -3.32
C LYS A 90 7.92 -7.01 -3.89
N SER A 91 7.52 -7.70 -4.96
CA SER A 91 8.35 -8.69 -5.68
C SER A 91 9.44 -8.06 -6.55
#